data_AF-A0A8C4LA26-F1
#
_entry.id   AF-A0A8C4LA26-F1
#
_cell.length_a   1.000
_cell.length_b   1.000
_cell.length_c   1.000
_cell.angle_alpha   90.00
_cell.angle_beta   90.00
_cell.angle_gamma   90.00
#
_symmetry.space_group_name_H-M   'P 1'
#
loop_
_entity.id
_entity.type
_entity.pdbx_description
1 polymer ?
#
loop_
_entity_poly.entity_id
_entity_poly.type
_entity_poly.pdbx_seq_one_letter_code
_entity_poly.pdbx_strand_id
1 'polypeptide(L)'
;MELTSTGRCALALLLSEKGSLSSRVAMSFRLSSGSRRICSQAGSGRLSGGGTGFGAGNTRGGLGAGGSFPGALGSASSVGAFSSSGGGLGSGVCAGFLGNEHGLLSGNGKVTMQNLNGRLASYLDHVRALEEVNADLEQKINGWHEEYGPGSRRELAHDHSRYLSVVEDLKRQIISVTACNASIVLQNDNARLTADDFRLKYENELALHQSVEADINSLHRVMDELTLCTTDLEIQCEALSDELTYLKKSHEEEMKVLQCAAGGNVNVEMNAAPGVDLTVLLNHMRAGYEDLAEQNRRDAEAWFNEKSTSLQQQIYDDAGAATAARNELTELKRSLQTLEIELQSLMAKKHSYEGSLAETEGNCCLQLQQIQDQIGMMEEQLQQIRTETEGQKLEYEQLLDIKIFLEKEIETYCKLIDGEERKSKSTCYKTKGRGPINSENQIKDSKEETVVKTVVEELDQLSKVLSLRVHSFEEKSSKISSITVEQRVPSKAPK
;
A
#
# COMPACT_ATOMS: atom_id res chain seq x y z
N MET A 1 -54.83 4.73 24.69
CA MET A 1 -54.09 3.65 24.03
C MET A 1 -53.08 3.15 25.03
N GLU A 2 -53.08 1.82 25.21
CA GLU A 2 -52.04 0.97 25.79
C GLU A 2 -51.50 1.28 27.20
N LEU A 3 -51.64 0.31 28.10
CA LEU A 3 -50.52 -0.30 28.83
C LEU A 3 -50.98 -1.64 29.46
N THR A 4 -50.50 -2.68 28.79
CA THR A 4 -50.24 -4.09 29.09
C THR A 4 -50.56 -4.73 30.47
N SER A 5 -51.03 -5.97 30.33
CA SER A 5 -51.64 -6.89 31.29
C SER A 5 -50.65 -7.76 32.10
N THR A 6 -49.41 -7.33 32.32
CA THR A 6 -48.34 -8.16 32.92
C THR A 6 -48.14 -7.96 34.43
N GLY A 7 -48.86 -7.04 35.07
CA GLY A 7 -48.68 -6.72 36.50
C GLY A 7 -49.51 -7.54 37.51
N ARG A 8 -50.39 -8.45 37.07
CA ARG A 8 -51.34 -9.15 37.98
C ARG A 8 -50.96 -10.57 38.37
N CYS A 9 -49.94 -11.17 37.75
CA CYS A 9 -49.53 -12.55 38.06
C CYS A 9 -48.52 -12.67 39.20
N ALA A 10 -47.80 -11.60 39.58
CA ALA A 10 -46.77 -11.68 40.61
C ALA A 10 -47.31 -11.64 42.06
N LEU A 11 -48.57 -11.24 42.26
CA LEU A 11 -49.17 -11.08 43.60
C LEU A 11 -49.90 -12.34 44.11
N ALA A 12 -50.01 -13.39 43.30
CA ALA A 12 -50.76 -14.61 43.64
C ALA A 12 -49.90 -15.71 44.29
N LEU A 13 -48.58 -15.55 44.37
CA LEU A 13 -47.66 -16.58 44.88
C LEU A 13 -47.25 -16.43 46.36
N LEU A 14 -47.74 -15.41 47.08
CA LEU A 14 -47.32 -15.13 48.47
C LEU A 14 -48.34 -15.48 49.57
N LEU A 15 -49.46 -16.16 49.27
CA LEU A 15 -50.51 -16.45 50.26
C LEU A 15 -50.95 -17.92 50.31
N SER A 16 -50.03 -18.88 50.17
CA SER A 16 -50.37 -20.30 50.34
C SER A 16 -49.30 -21.09 51.07
N GLU A 17 -48.83 -20.61 52.23
CA GLU A 17 -48.00 -21.42 53.12
C GLU A 17 -48.21 -21.06 54.60
N LYS A 18 -49.42 -21.27 55.11
CA LYS A 18 -49.67 -21.44 56.55
C LYS A 18 -50.60 -22.63 56.78
N GLY A 19 -50.06 -23.71 57.33
CA GLY A 19 -50.84 -24.73 58.02
C GLY A 19 -50.41 -26.19 57.81
N SER A 20 -49.37 -26.65 58.51
CA SER A 20 -49.38 -28.00 59.11
C SER A 20 -48.27 -28.15 60.16
N LEU A 21 -48.70 -28.28 61.42
CA LEU A 21 -47.86 -28.62 62.58
C LEU A 21 -47.69 -30.15 62.63
N SER A 22 -46.44 -30.65 62.63
CA SER A 22 -46.14 -31.95 63.23
C SER A 22 -44.68 -32.09 63.69
N SER A 23 -44.54 -32.15 65.02
CA SER A 23 -43.55 -32.80 65.87
C SER A 23 -42.03 -32.75 65.58
N ARG A 24 -41.34 -32.13 66.54
CA ARG A 24 -39.91 -32.15 66.90
C ARG A 24 -39.20 -33.51 66.77
N VAL A 25 -37.97 -33.49 66.24
CA VAL A 25 -36.80 -34.18 66.81
C VAL A 25 -35.61 -33.22 66.75
N ALA A 26 -35.02 -32.92 67.91
CA ALA A 26 -33.88 -32.03 68.09
C ALA A 26 -32.56 -32.79 67.87
N MET A 27 -31.64 -32.22 67.09
CA MET A 27 -30.21 -32.55 67.14
C MET A 27 -29.40 -31.26 66.97
N SER A 28 -28.83 -30.81 68.09
CA SER A 28 -27.93 -29.67 68.18
C SER A 28 -26.56 -30.00 67.58
N PHE A 29 -26.05 -29.18 66.66
CA PHE A 29 -24.62 -29.12 66.38
C PHE A 29 -24.12 -27.67 66.43
N ARG A 30 -23.02 -27.53 67.17
CA ARG A 30 -22.43 -26.28 67.68
C ARG A 30 -21.73 -25.49 66.59
N LEU A 31 -21.85 -24.15 66.69
CA LEU A 31 -20.93 -23.21 66.07
C LEU A 31 -19.50 -23.42 66.57
N SER A 32 -18.53 -23.40 65.66
CA SER A 32 -17.13 -23.13 65.99
C SER A 32 -16.63 -21.97 65.16
N SER A 33 -16.35 -20.88 65.88
CA SER A 33 -15.64 -19.69 65.43
C SER A 33 -14.27 -20.05 64.86
N GLY A 34 -13.91 -19.43 63.73
CA GLY A 34 -12.65 -19.64 63.04
C GLY A 34 -12.10 -18.33 62.47
N SER A 35 -11.69 -17.43 63.37
CA SER A 35 -10.86 -16.26 63.06
C SER A 35 -9.56 -16.67 62.37
N ARG A 36 -9.16 -15.96 61.30
CA ARG A 36 -7.76 -15.95 60.86
C ARG A 36 -7.35 -14.58 60.29
N ARG A 37 -6.50 -13.90 61.06
CA ARG A 37 -5.72 -12.72 60.69
C ARG A 37 -4.57 -13.10 59.76
N ILE A 38 -4.30 -12.21 58.81
CA ILE A 38 -3.02 -11.63 58.38
C ILE A 38 -1.75 -12.29 58.95
N CYS A 39 -0.83 -12.71 58.06
CA CYS A 39 0.60 -12.39 58.18
C CYS A 39 1.33 -12.50 56.83
N SER A 40 2.06 -11.43 56.55
CA SER A 40 3.16 -11.21 55.62
C SER A 40 4.25 -12.29 55.64
N GLN A 41 4.82 -12.58 54.46
CA GLN A 41 6.20 -13.07 54.37
C GLN A 41 6.96 -12.37 53.24
N ALA A 42 8.02 -11.69 53.65
CA ALA A 42 9.09 -11.15 52.84
C ALA A 42 9.99 -12.28 52.30
N GLY A 43 10.53 -12.07 51.11
CA GLY A 43 11.64 -12.83 50.53
C GLY A 43 12.45 -11.90 49.63
N SER A 44 13.70 -11.66 50.02
CA SER A 44 14.63 -10.66 49.47
C SER A 44 15.71 -11.32 48.61
N GLY A 45 16.26 -10.56 47.65
CA GLY A 45 17.53 -10.81 46.94
C GLY A 45 17.34 -11.21 45.46
N ARG A 46 18.00 -10.61 44.47
CA ARG A 46 19.25 -9.84 44.43
C ARG A 46 19.29 -8.90 43.22
N LEU A 47 20.05 -7.81 43.40
CA LEU A 47 20.53 -6.87 42.39
C LEU A 47 21.78 -7.39 41.66
N SER A 48 21.88 -7.12 40.36
CA SER A 48 23.10 -6.81 39.57
C SER A 48 22.63 -6.72 38.11
N GLY A 49 22.76 -5.64 37.33
CA GLY A 49 23.82 -4.65 37.24
C GLY A 49 24.43 -4.76 35.82
N GLY A 50 24.46 -3.67 35.06
CA GLY A 50 25.28 -3.56 33.83
C GLY A 50 24.48 -3.26 32.56
N GLY A 51 24.55 -2.01 32.09
CA GLY A 51 23.85 -1.54 30.89
C GLY A 51 24.54 -1.83 29.56
N THR A 52 23.91 -1.36 28.50
CA THR A 52 24.53 -0.92 27.23
C THR A 52 23.55 0.03 26.57
N GLY A 53 24.01 1.24 26.27
CA GLY A 53 23.34 2.11 25.32
C GLY A 53 23.67 1.68 23.90
N PHE A 54 22.72 1.87 22.99
CA PHE A 54 22.99 2.18 21.59
C PHE A 54 21.87 3.10 21.10
N GLY A 55 22.27 4.29 20.65
CA GLY A 55 21.45 5.14 19.80
C GLY A 55 21.58 4.75 18.33
N ALA A 56 20.82 5.46 17.51
CA ALA A 56 20.59 5.35 16.05
C ALA A 56 19.38 4.46 15.72
N GLY A 57 18.39 4.91 14.94
CA GLY A 57 18.20 6.14 14.18
C GLY A 57 16.85 6.06 13.47
N ASN A 58 16.33 7.19 13.03
CA ASN A 58 15.14 7.32 12.21
C ASN A 58 15.11 6.32 11.04
N THR A 59 13.95 5.72 10.78
CA THR A 59 13.29 5.79 9.46
C THR A 59 11.79 5.54 9.61
N ARG A 60 11.04 6.53 9.13
CA ARG A 60 9.58 6.56 9.01
C ARG A 60 9.21 5.79 7.74
N GLY A 61 8.61 4.62 7.89
CA GLY A 61 8.02 3.84 6.79
C GLY A 61 6.52 4.11 6.72
N GLY A 62 6.07 4.66 5.60
CA GLY A 62 4.67 4.95 5.31
C GLY A 62 4.50 5.40 3.87
N LEU A 63 4.47 4.41 2.98
CA LEU A 63 4.09 4.50 1.57
C LEU A 63 2.58 4.77 1.44
N GLY A 64 2.19 5.38 0.32
CA GLY A 64 0.93 4.99 -0.32
C GLY A 64 0.17 6.08 -1.09
N ALA A 65 0.04 5.83 -2.40
CA ALA A 65 -0.92 6.37 -3.37
C ALA A 65 -0.64 7.79 -3.91
N GLY A 66 -0.58 8.02 -5.22
CA GLY A 66 -0.87 7.21 -6.40
C GLY A 66 -1.11 8.15 -7.58
N GLY A 67 -0.92 7.70 -8.82
CA GLY A 67 -1.38 8.43 -10.01
C GLY A 67 -0.46 8.38 -11.22
N SER A 68 -0.71 7.40 -12.07
CA SER A 68 -0.15 7.15 -13.40
C SER A 68 -0.37 8.28 -14.42
N PHE A 69 0.58 8.42 -15.37
CA PHE A 69 0.43 8.21 -16.84
C PHE A 69 1.50 8.99 -17.66
N PRO A 70 1.80 8.59 -18.92
CA PRO A 70 3.17 8.38 -19.38
C PRO A 70 3.59 9.39 -20.47
N GLY A 71 4.89 9.70 -20.53
CA GLY A 71 5.48 10.53 -21.57
C GLY A 71 6.55 9.78 -22.35
N ALA A 72 6.11 9.06 -23.39
CA ALA A 72 6.98 8.56 -24.44
C ALA A 72 7.48 9.74 -25.29
N LEU A 73 8.80 9.87 -25.46
CA LEU A 73 9.39 10.65 -26.54
C LEU A 73 10.41 9.77 -27.27
N GLY A 74 9.88 8.94 -28.16
CA GLY A 74 10.59 8.61 -29.38
C GLY A 74 10.40 9.77 -30.36
N SER A 75 11.49 10.32 -30.87
CA SER A 75 11.46 11.08 -32.12
C SER A 75 12.39 10.40 -33.11
N ALA A 76 11.78 10.02 -34.22
CA ALA A 76 12.34 9.22 -35.27
C ALA A 76 13.38 9.98 -36.10
N SER A 77 14.29 9.20 -36.64
CA SER A 77 15.18 9.52 -37.74
C SER A 77 14.43 10.01 -38.99
N SER A 78 15.05 10.93 -39.74
CA SER A 78 14.92 10.96 -41.20
C SER A 78 16.31 10.87 -41.84
N VAL A 79 16.82 9.64 -41.92
CA VAL A 79 17.81 9.27 -42.92
C VAL A 79 17.02 8.98 -44.20
N GLY A 80 17.15 9.85 -45.19
CA GLY A 80 16.70 9.59 -46.55
C GLY A 80 17.88 9.15 -47.38
N ALA A 81 18.01 7.85 -47.61
CA ALA A 81 18.84 7.28 -48.66
C ALA A 81 17.91 6.62 -49.69
N PHE A 82 17.95 7.10 -50.93
CA PHE A 82 17.70 6.27 -52.11
C PHE A 82 18.38 6.87 -53.33
N SER A 83 19.13 6.00 -53.99
CA SER A 83 19.78 6.13 -55.28
C SER A 83 18.75 6.14 -56.41
N SER A 84 19.07 6.80 -57.54
CA SER A 84 19.02 6.23 -58.92
C SER A 84 18.92 7.32 -59.98
N SER A 85 19.56 7.05 -61.14
CA SER A 85 19.28 7.59 -62.48
C SER A 85 19.64 9.07 -62.71
N GLY A 86 20.50 9.46 -63.65
CA GLY A 86 20.62 8.96 -65.01
C GLY A 86 19.84 9.89 -65.97
N GLY A 87 20.56 10.61 -66.83
CA GLY A 87 20.03 11.53 -67.86
C GLY A 87 20.10 13.00 -67.45
N GLY A 88 20.63 13.95 -68.20
CA GLY A 88 20.85 14.02 -69.64
C GLY A 88 20.18 15.30 -70.17
N LEU A 89 20.77 15.90 -71.22
CA LEU A 89 20.32 17.10 -71.98
C LEU A 89 20.68 18.45 -71.33
N GLY A 90 21.27 19.44 -72.01
CA GLY A 90 21.69 19.64 -73.41
C GLY A 90 22.63 20.87 -73.43
N SER A 91 23.67 20.88 -74.27
CA SER A 91 23.64 21.32 -75.67
C SER A 91 24.00 22.81 -75.82
N GLY A 92 25.06 23.09 -76.59
CA GLY A 92 25.26 24.42 -77.18
C GLY A 92 26.70 24.83 -77.51
N VAL A 93 27.21 24.34 -78.66
CA VAL A 93 28.04 25.03 -79.68
C VAL A 93 29.34 25.76 -79.26
N CYS A 94 30.56 25.40 -79.68
CA CYS A 94 31.20 25.26 -81.01
C CYS A 94 32.18 26.42 -81.33
N ALA A 95 33.22 26.09 -82.10
CA ALA A 95 34.29 26.92 -82.69
C ALA A 95 35.44 27.29 -81.73
N GLY A 96 36.70 26.93 -81.95
CA GLY A 96 37.40 26.58 -83.17
C GLY A 96 38.60 27.50 -83.31
N PHE A 97 39.80 27.03 -82.97
CA PHE A 97 41.03 27.66 -83.44
C PHE A 97 42.13 26.61 -83.60
N LEU A 98 42.20 26.07 -84.83
CA LEU A 98 43.39 25.45 -85.39
C LEU A 98 44.18 26.55 -86.12
N GLY A 99 45.50 26.53 -85.97
CA GLY A 99 46.43 27.23 -86.85
C GLY A 99 47.32 28.24 -86.12
N ASN A 100 48.56 27.88 -85.81
CA ASN A 100 49.62 28.02 -86.79
C ASN A 100 50.92 27.36 -86.29
N GLU A 101 51.44 26.41 -87.07
CA GLU A 101 52.79 25.88 -86.92
C GLU A 101 53.84 26.85 -87.49
N HIS A 102 55.11 26.53 -87.19
CA HIS A 102 56.37 27.02 -87.76
C HIS A 102 57.10 28.16 -87.05
N GLY A 103 58.20 27.79 -86.39
CA GLY A 103 59.50 27.97 -87.06
C GLY A 103 60.41 29.08 -86.54
N LEU A 104 61.61 28.63 -86.14
CA LEU A 104 62.91 29.25 -86.44
C LEU A 104 63.35 30.49 -85.63
N LEU A 105 64.29 30.21 -84.73
CA LEU A 105 65.59 30.89 -84.64
C LEU A 105 65.92 31.78 -85.86
N SER A 106 65.74 33.10 -85.76
CA SER A 106 66.67 34.09 -86.34
C SER A 106 66.29 35.51 -85.89
N GLY A 107 67.30 36.34 -85.60
CA GLY A 107 67.20 37.56 -84.83
C GLY A 107 66.28 38.65 -85.39
N ASN A 108 65.37 39.14 -84.53
CA ASN A 108 64.89 40.52 -84.57
C ASN A 108 64.30 40.90 -83.20
N GLY A 109 65.08 41.49 -82.29
CA GLY A 109 64.71 41.75 -80.89
C GLY A 109 63.43 42.60 -80.69
N LYS A 110 62.91 43.21 -81.76
CA LYS A 110 61.65 43.95 -81.77
C LYS A 110 60.40 43.06 -81.74
N VAL A 111 60.44 41.89 -82.38
CA VAL A 111 59.29 40.95 -82.42
C VAL A 111 59.18 40.15 -81.12
N THR A 112 60.31 39.81 -80.50
CA THR A 112 60.31 39.21 -79.15
C THR A 112 59.80 40.19 -78.10
N MET A 113 60.15 41.47 -78.19
CA MET A 113 59.57 42.53 -77.34
C MET A 113 58.08 42.74 -77.58
N GLN A 114 57.60 42.63 -78.82
CA GLN A 114 56.17 42.70 -79.11
C GLN A 114 55.40 41.49 -78.59
N ASN A 115 55.97 40.28 -78.65
CA ASN A 115 55.35 39.08 -78.07
C ASN A 115 55.31 39.16 -76.53
N LEU A 116 56.39 39.64 -75.90
CA LEU A 116 56.44 39.90 -74.46
C LEU A 116 55.44 40.98 -74.05
N ASN A 117 55.33 42.08 -74.80
CA ASN A 117 54.33 43.11 -74.56
C ASN A 117 52.91 42.61 -74.79
N GLY A 118 52.67 41.75 -75.78
CA GLY A 118 51.38 41.10 -76.01
C GLY A 118 50.99 40.15 -74.87
N ARG A 119 51.96 39.39 -74.34
CA ARG A 119 51.77 38.57 -73.14
C ARG A 119 51.52 39.45 -71.90
N LEU A 120 52.26 40.55 -71.73
CA LEU A 120 52.05 41.48 -70.62
C LEU A 120 50.67 42.14 -70.69
N ALA A 121 50.22 42.55 -71.87
CA ALA A 121 48.86 43.07 -72.08
C ALA A 121 47.81 42.02 -71.71
N SER A 122 47.97 40.77 -72.17
CA SER A 122 47.08 39.67 -71.80
C SER A 122 47.11 39.35 -70.30
N TYR A 123 48.26 39.47 -69.62
CA TYR A 123 48.35 39.34 -68.16
C TYR A 123 47.65 40.51 -67.46
N LEU A 124 47.81 41.74 -67.93
CA LEU A 124 47.11 42.91 -67.36
C LEU A 124 45.59 42.84 -67.57
N ASP A 125 45.14 42.30 -68.70
CA ASP A 125 43.72 42.05 -68.94
C ASP A 125 43.18 40.94 -68.04
N HIS A 126 43.97 39.88 -67.81
CA HIS A 126 43.60 38.81 -66.88
C HIS A 126 43.58 39.27 -65.42
N VAL A 127 44.53 40.11 -65.00
CA VAL A 127 44.54 40.72 -63.66
C VAL A 127 43.32 41.61 -63.48
N ARG A 128 42.98 42.46 -64.47
CA ARG A 128 41.77 43.29 -64.40
C ARG A 128 40.48 42.46 -64.32
N ALA A 129 40.38 41.37 -65.08
CA ALA A 129 39.25 40.46 -64.99
C ALA A 129 39.15 39.77 -63.62
N LEU A 130 40.29 39.38 -63.02
CA LEU A 130 40.33 38.81 -61.68
C LEU A 130 39.99 39.84 -60.58
N GLU A 131 40.42 41.09 -60.74
CA GLU A 131 40.06 42.20 -59.84
C GLU A 131 38.56 42.48 -59.88
N GLU A 132 37.93 42.46 -61.07
CA GLU A 132 36.49 42.62 -61.23
C GLU A 132 35.71 41.47 -60.59
N VAL A 133 36.13 40.22 -60.83
CA VAL A 133 35.51 39.04 -60.20
C VAL A 133 35.70 39.03 -58.68
N ASN A 134 36.85 39.47 -58.18
CA ASN A 134 37.06 39.61 -56.73
C ASN A 134 36.18 40.69 -56.12
N ALA A 135 36.03 41.85 -56.78
CA ALA A 135 35.14 42.91 -56.31
C ALA A 135 33.67 42.42 -56.25
N ASP A 136 33.23 41.66 -57.25
CA ASP A 136 31.90 41.04 -57.27
C ASP A 136 31.71 40.02 -56.13
N LEU A 137 32.74 39.21 -55.84
CA LEU A 137 32.71 38.24 -54.74
C LEU A 137 32.70 38.94 -53.38
N GLU A 138 33.50 39.98 -53.20
CA GLU A 138 33.50 40.80 -51.99
C GLU A 138 32.13 41.46 -51.78
N GLN A 139 31.49 41.95 -52.83
CA GLN A 139 30.14 42.52 -52.75
C GLN A 139 29.10 41.45 -52.35
N LYS A 140 29.21 40.24 -52.89
CA LYS A 140 28.33 39.11 -52.51
C LYS A 140 28.56 38.67 -51.07
N ILE A 141 29.80 38.61 -50.61
CA ILE A 141 30.15 38.28 -49.23
C ILE A 141 29.60 39.34 -48.28
N ASN A 142 29.79 40.62 -48.61
CA ASN A 142 29.25 41.73 -47.81
C ASN A 142 27.71 41.71 -47.77
N GLY A 143 27.05 41.49 -48.90
CA GLY A 143 25.59 41.35 -48.94
C GLY A 143 25.10 40.14 -48.14
N TRP A 144 25.83 39.02 -48.16
CA TRP A 144 25.51 37.85 -47.35
C TRP A 144 25.71 38.11 -45.85
N HIS A 145 26.75 38.83 -45.45
CA HIS A 145 26.94 39.23 -44.05
C HIS A 145 25.92 40.27 -43.58
N GLU A 146 25.42 41.14 -44.47
CA GLU A 146 24.38 42.10 -44.11
C GLU A 146 23.01 41.43 -43.96
N GLU A 147 22.71 40.39 -44.75
CA GLU A 147 21.48 39.60 -44.61
C GLU A 147 21.53 38.55 -43.50
N TYR A 148 22.68 37.90 -43.28
CA TYR A 148 22.82 36.71 -42.43
C TYR A 148 23.82 36.88 -41.28
N GLY A 149 24.45 38.04 -41.12
CA GLY A 149 25.41 38.30 -40.04
C GLY A 149 24.74 38.40 -38.67
N PRO A 150 25.54 38.24 -37.58
CA PRO A 150 25.05 38.35 -36.21
C PRO A 150 24.64 39.81 -35.96
N GLY A 151 23.33 40.05 -35.83
CA GLY A 151 22.74 41.39 -35.77
C GLY A 151 21.95 41.82 -37.01
N SER A 152 21.83 40.96 -38.04
CA SER A 152 20.84 41.14 -39.11
C SER A 152 19.44 41.30 -38.51
N ARG A 153 18.62 42.15 -39.15
CA ARG A 153 17.23 42.44 -38.80
C ARG A 153 16.37 41.17 -38.61
N ARG A 154 16.81 40.04 -39.16
CA ARG A 154 16.14 38.73 -39.05
C ARG A 154 16.36 38.02 -37.72
N GLU A 155 17.53 38.18 -37.10
CA GLU A 155 17.85 37.60 -35.78
C GLU A 155 17.22 38.43 -34.66
N LEU A 156 17.14 39.76 -34.84
CA LEU A 156 16.39 40.66 -33.94
C LEU A 156 14.86 40.52 -34.06
N ALA A 157 14.34 39.87 -35.11
CA ALA A 157 12.90 39.71 -35.35
C ALA A 157 12.29 38.48 -34.67
N HIS A 158 13.12 37.59 -34.11
CA HIS A 158 12.63 36.56 -33.21
C HIS A 158 12.65 37.11 -31.79
N ASP A 159 11.55 37.74 -31.38
CA ASP A 159 11.32 38.24 -30.02
C ASP A 159 11.26 37.08 -29.00
N HIS A 160 12.41 36.45 -28.71
CA HIS A 160 12.55 35.41 -27.69
C HIS A 160 12.20 35.94 -26.28
N SER A 161 12.23 37.27 -26.10
CA SER A 161 11.78 37.96 -24.89
C SER A 161 10.36 37.56 -24.46
N ARG A 162 9.42 37.37 -25.41
CA ARG A 162 8.07 36.93 -25.08
C ARG A 162 8.05 35.53 -24.48
N TYR A 163 8.82 34.59 -25.04
CA TYR A 163 8.92 33.23 -24.51
C TYR A 163 9.58 33.21 -23.13
N LEU A 164 10.60 34.04 -22.90
CA LEU A 164 11.24 34.16 -21.60
C LEU A 164 10.26 34.66 -20.52
N SER A 165 9.42 35.65 -20.85
CA SER A 165 8.39 36.14 -19.91
C SER A 165 7.37 35.04 -19.54
N VAL A 166 6.92 34.23 -20.51
CA VAL A 166 6.00 33.11 -20.25
C VAL A 166 6.68 32.03 -19.41
N VAL A 167 7.97 31.75 -19.65
CA VAL A 167 8.74 30.78 -18.86
C VAL A 167 8.91 31.26 -17.41
N GLU A 168 9.17 32.55 -17.20
CA GLU A 168 9.23 33.12 -15.84
C GLU A 168 7.87 33.08 -15.14
N ASP A 169 6.78 33.35 -15.84
CA ASP A 169 5.43 33.24 -15.30
C ASP A 169 5.09 31.80 -14.90
N LEU A 170 5.42 30.82 -15.75
CA LEU A 170 5.24 29.40 -15.43
C LEU A 170 6.09 28.97 -14.22
N LYS A 171 7.34 29.44 -14.13
CA LYS A 171 8.19 29.18 -12.95
C LYS A 171 7.58 29.77 -11.68
N ARG A 172 7.08 31.01 -11.74
CA ARG A 172 6.38 31.64 -10.60
C ARG A 172 5.13 30.85 -10.21
N GLN A 173 4.36 30.38 -11.20
CA GLN A 173 3.17 29.58 -10.95
C GLN A 173 3.53 28.25 -10.27
N ILE A 174 4.55 27.54 -10.75
CA ILE A 174 5.04 26.29 -10.14
C ILE A 174 5.42 26.55 -8.68
N ILE A 175 6.24 27.56 -8.40
CA ILE A 175 6.65 27.89 -7.02
C ILE A 175 5.43 28.21 -6.14
N SER A 176 4.46 28.98 -6.66
CA SER A 176 3.24 29.32 -5.92
C SER A 176 2.40 28.08 -5.59
N VAL A 177 2.26 27.15 -6.55
CA VAL A 177 1.51 25.90 -6.36
C VAL A 177 2.24 24.98 -5.41
N THR A 178 3.57 24.87 -5.48
CA THR A 178 4.38 24.08 -4.54
C THR A 178 4.26 24.63 -3.11
N ALA A 179 4.32 25.95 -2.93
CA ALA A 179 4.14 26.58 -1.62
C ALA A 179 2.72 26.38 -1.08
N CYS A 180 1.70 26.51 -1.94
CA CYS A 180 0.30 26.24 -1.60
C CYS A 180 0.12 24.76 -1.19
N ASN A 181 0.68 23.83 -1.95
CA ASN A 181 0.62 22.40 -1.66
C ASN A 181 1.28 22.09 -0.30
N ALA A 182 2.46 22.65 -0.03
CA ALA A 182 3.11 22.51 1.28
C ALA A 182 2.23 23.06 2.42
N SER A 183 1.58 24.21 2.22
CA SER A 183 0.65 24.77 3.20
C SER A 183 -0.57 23.87 3.45
N ILE A 184 -1.16 23.30 2.39
CA ILE A 184 -2.29 22.36 2.50
C ILE A 184 -1.89 21.08 3.22
N VAL A 185 -0.71 20.52 2.92
CA VAL A 185 -0.18 19.34 3.61
C VAL A 185 -0.03 19.61 5.12
N LEU A 186 0.51 20.77 5.49
CA LEU A 186 0.62 21.15 6.91
C LEU A 186 -0.75 21.31 7.58
N GLN A 187 -1.73 21.90 6.89
CA GLN A 187 -3.11 21.99 7.41
C GLN A 187 -3.75 20.61 7.57
N ASN A 188 -3.50 19.69 6.63
CA ASN A 188 -3.98 18.31 6.71
C ASN A 188 -3.36 17.57 7.90
N ASP A 189 -2.04 17.67 8.08
CA ASP A 189 -1.33 17.09 9.21
C ASP A 189 -1.84 17.67 10.55
N ASN A 190 -2.07 18.99 10.62
CA ASN A 190 -2.61 19.63 11.82
C ASN A 190 -4.05 19.16 12.13
N ALA A 191 -4.91 19.08 11.11
CA ALA A 191 -6.27 18.56 11.26
C ALA A 191 -6.28 17.09 11.69
N ARG A 192 -5.36 16.28 11.15
CA ARG A 192 -5.19 14.87 11.52
C ARG A 192 -4.74 14.71 12.97
N LEU A 193 -3.72 15.46 13.40
CA LEU A 193 -3.26 15.45 14.79
C LEU A 193 -4.37 15.88 15.75
N THR A 194 -5.14 16.91 15.38
CA THR A 194 -6.30 17.36 16.17
C THR A 194 -7.39 16.30 16.26
N ALA A 195 -7.67 15.59 15.16
CA ALA A 195 -8.62 14.49 15.15
C ALA A 195 -8.17 13.31 16.01
N ASP A 196 -6.89 12.95 15.97
CA ASP A 196 -6.31 11.90 16.82
C ASP A 196 -6.34 12.28 18.31
N ASP A 197 -6.09 13.55 18.65
CA ASP A 197 -6.23 14.06 20.02
C ASP A 197 -7.67 13.94 20.53
N PHE A 198 -8.66 14.27 19.70
CA PHE A 198 -10.07 14.10 20.08
C PHE A 198 -10.47 12.64 20.17
N ARG A 199 -9.95 11.78 19.29
CA ARG A 199 -10.17 10.34 19.36
C ARG A 199 -9.64 9.75 20.66
N LEU A 200 -8.41 10.09 21.05
CA LEU A 200 -7.81 9.62 22.30
C LEU A 200 -8.59 10.13 23.52
N LYS A 201 -9.01 11.40 23.52
CA LYS A 201 -9.87 11.95 24.59
C LYS A 201 -11.20 11.21 24.68
N TYR A 202 -11.84 10.91 23.55
CA TYR A 202 -13.08 10.14 23.52
C TYR A 202 -12.88 8.71 24.04
N GLU A 203 -11.83 8.01 23.62
CA GLU A 203 -11.51 6.66 24.10
C GLU A 203 -11.28 6.64 25.62
N ASN A 204 -10.58 7.64 26.16
CA ASN A 204 -10.37 7.79 27.61
C ASN A 204 -11.69 8.08 28.37
N GLU A 205 -12.50 9.00 27.86
CA GLU A 205 -13.80 9.33 28.47
C GLU A 205 -14.75 8.13 28.43
N LEU A 206 -14.74 7.37 27.33
CA LEU A 206 -15.52 6.14 27.20
C LEU A 206 -15.09 5.09 28.23
N ALA A 207 -13.78 4.91 28.44
CA ALA A 207 -13.26 3.99 29.45
C ALA A 207 -13.67 4.42 30.87
N LEU A 208 -13.62 5.73 31.17
CA LEU A 208 -14.11 6.27 32.44
C LEU A 208 -15.62 6.05 32.61
N HIS A 209 -16.42 6.30 31.57
CA HIS A 209 -17.86 6.05 31.58
C HIS A 209 -18.17 4.58 31.86
N GLN A 210 -17.49 3.64 31.21
CA GLN A 210 -17.67 2.21 31.44
C GLN A 210 -17.30 1.80 32.87
N SER A 211 -16.24 2.39 33.45
CA SER A 211 -15.89 2.18 34.85
C SER A 211 -16.98 2.68 35.79
N VAL A 212 -17.49 3.89 35.57
CA VAL A 212 -18.56 4.46 36.39
C VAL A 212 -19.85 3.67 36.25
N GLU A 213 -20.19 3.21 35.05
CA GLU A 213 -21.36 2.35 34.81
C GLU A 213 -21.23 1.00 35.52
N ALA A 214 -20.04 0.40 35.53
CA ALA A 214 -19.77 -0.80 36.32
C ALA A 214 -19.95 -0.55 37.82
N ASP A 215 -19.46 0.58 38.33
CA ASP A 215 -19.62 0.97 39.74
C ASP A 215 -21.10 1.19 40.09
N ILE A 216 -21.87 1.89 39.24
CA ILE A 216 -23.32 2.09 39.42
C ILE A 216 -24.05 0.75 39.48
N ASN A 217 -23.75 -0.17 38.55
CA ASN A 217 -24.36 -1.50 38.55
C ASN A 217 -24.00 -2.30 39.81
N SER A 218 -22.76 -2.16 40.30
CA SER A 218 -22.36 -2.78 41.57
C SER A 218 -23.13 -2.19 42.76
N LEU A 219 -23.37 -0.88 42.79
CA LEU A 219 -24.12 -0.20 43.84
C LEU A 219 -25.60 -0.58 43.81
N HIS A 220 -26.21 -0.71 42.62
CA HIS A 220 -27.56 -1.25 42.49
C HIS A 220 -27.65 -2.66 43.07
N ARG A 221 -26.67 -3.53 42.79
CA ARG A 221 -26.64 -4.88 43.37
C ARG A 221 -26.57 -4.86 44.91
N VAL A 222 -25.79 -3.96 45.50
CA VAL A 222 -25.70 -3.79 46.96
C VAL A 222 -27.02 -3.25 47.54
N MET A 223 -27.69 -2.34 46.83
CA MET A 223 -29.01 -1.85 47.23
C MET A 223 -30.06 -2.97 47.19
N ASP A 224 -30.05 -3.82 46.16
CA ASP A 224 -30.94 -4.99 46.07
C ASP A 224 -30.66 -5.98 47.21
N GLU A 225 -29.39 -6.25 47.54
CA GLU A 225 -29.04 -7.06 48.71
C GLU A 225 -29.53 -6.45 50.02
N LEU A 226 -29.40 -5.13 50.20
CA LEU A 226 -29.85 -4.44 51.41
C LEU A 226 -31.38 -4.43 51.53
N THR A 227 -32.10 -4.25 50.43
CA THR A 227 -33.57 -4.31 50.42
C THR A 227 -34.04 -5.71 50.79
N LEU A 228 -33.42 -6.77 50.24
CA LEU A 228 -33.70 -8.15 50.65
C LEU A 228 -33.45 -8.37 52.16
N CYS A 229 -32.31 -7.93 52.69
CA CYS A 229 -32.03 -8.02 54.13
C CYS A 229 -33.03 -7.23 54.99
N THR A 230 -33.49 -6.07 54.51
CA THR A 230 -34.49 -5.27 55.22
C THR A 230 -35.83 -6.02 55.26
N THR A 231 -36.27 -6.59 54.14
CA THR A 231 -37.51 -7.39 54.11
C THR A 231 -37.42 -8.66 54.97
N ASP A 232 -36.27 -9.34 55.01
CA ASP A 232 -36.06 -10.49 55.90
C ASP A 232 -36.16 -10.10 57.39
N LEU A 233 -35.53 -8.99 57.77
CA LEU A 233 -35.63 -8.44 59.12
C LEU A 233 -37.05 -7.99 59.46
N GLU A 234 -37.78 -7.37 58.53
CA GLU A 234 -39.18 -6.99 58.70
C GLU A 234 -40.06 -8.21 58.96
N ILE A 235 -39.91 -9.29 58.16
CA ILE A 235 -40.63 -10.55 58.36
C ILE A 235 -40.31 -11.15 59.75
N GLN A 236 -39.05 -11.12 60.19
CA GLN A 236 -38.67 -11.60 61.52
C GLN A 236 -39.29 -10.75 62.63
N CYS A 237 -39.33 -9.42 62.48
CA CYS A 237 -39.99 -8.52 63.42
C CYS A 237 -41.49 -8.77 63.49
N GLU A 238 -42.16 -8.94 62.35
CA GLU A 238 -43.58 -9.26 62.28
C GLU A 238 -43.87 -10.61 62.94
N ALA A 239 -43.09 -11.65 62.65
CA ALA A 239 -43.24 -12.97 63.25
C ALA A 239 -43.08 -12.95 64.79
N LEU A 240 -42.09 -12.21 65.31
CA LEU A 240 -41.92 -12.03 66.76
C LEU A 240 -43.07 -11.23 67.39
N SER A 241 -43.61 -10.24 66.66
CA SER A 241 -44.78 -9.48 67.13
C SER A 241 -46.05 -10.34 67.19
N ASP A 242 -46.25 -11.21 66.19
CA ASP A 242 -47.33 -12.20 66.14
C ASP A 242 -47.22 -13.19 67.31
N GLU A 243 -46.01 -13.69 67.61
CA GLU A 243 -45.77 -14.58 68.75
C GLU A 243 -46.10 -13.88 70.08
N LEU A 244 -45.72 -12.61 70.23
CA LEU A 244 -46.02 -11.81 71.42
C LEU A 244 -47.52 -11.60 71.60
N THR A 245 -48.24 -11.25 70.53
CA THR A 245 -49.71 -11.09 70.58
C THR A 245 -50.42 -12.41 70.87
N TYR A 246 -49.95 -13.52 70.29
CA TYR A 246 -50.46 -14.86 70.57
C TYR A 246 -50.29 -15.24 72.04
N LEU A 247 -49.09 -15.07 72.60
CA LEU A 247 -48.81 -15.34 74.02
C LEU A 247 -49.67 -14.49 74.96
N LYS A 248 -49.85 -13.19 74.64
CA LYS A 248 -50.73 -12.30 75.41
C LYS A 248 -52.19 -12.78 75.40
N LYS A 249 -52.70 -13.16 74.23
CA LYS A 249 -54.08 -13.65 74.09
C LYS A 249 -54.28 -14.98 74.82
N SER A 250 -53.34 -15.91 74.68
CA SER A 250 -53.35 -17.18 75.41
C SER A 250 -53.38 -16.96 76.93
N HIS A 251 -52.55 -16.04 77.43
CA HIS A 251 -52.55 -15.70 78.84
C HIS A 251 -53.89 -15.08 79.29
N GLU A 252 -54.46 -14.17 78.49
CA GLU A 252 -55.76 -13.56 78.79
C GLU A 252 -56.89 -14.62 78.83
N GLU A 253 -56.89 -15.57 77.90
CA GLU A 253 -57.85 -16.68 77.86
C GLU A 253 -57.69 -17.62 79.04
N GLU A 254 -56.46 -18.02 79.41
CA GLU A 254 -56.20 -18.82 80.61
C GLU A 254 -56.67 -18.12 81.88
N MET A 255 -56.44 -16.80 82.00
CA MET A 255 -56.92 -16.01 83.13
C MET A 255 -58.46 -15.95 83.17
N LYS A 256 -59.13 -15.81 82.02
CA LYS A 256 -60.61 -15.89 81.93
C LYS A 256 -61.13 -17.26 82.33
N VAL A 257 -60.49 -18.35 81.89
CA VAL A 257 -60.86 -19.72 82.26
C VAL A 257 -60.70 -19.93 83.76
N LEU A 258 -59.59 -19.50 84.36
CA LEU A 258 -59.38 -19.57 85.80
C LEU A 258 -60.41 -18.73 86.57
N GLN A 259 -60.79 -17.56 86.04
CA GLN A 259 -61.85 -16.72 86.61
C GLN A 259 -63.23 -17.38 86.54
N CYS A 260 -63.57 -18.02 85.42
CA CYS A 260 -64.82 -18.77 85.26
C CYS A 260 -64.85 -20.03 86.15
N ALA A 261 -63.73 -20.75 86.27
CA ALA A 261 -63.60 -21.90 87.17
C ALA A 261 -63.73 -21.50 88.64
N ALA A 262 -63.38 -20.26 89.00
CA ALA A 262 -63.59 -19.71 90.34
C ALA A 262 -65.04 -19.23 90.59
N GLY A 263 -65.92 -19.19 89.57
CA GLY A 263 -67.23 -18.52 89.64
C GLY A 263 -68.48 -19.36 89.36
N GLY A 264 -68.39 -20.67 89.08
CA GLY A 264 -69.54 -21.44 88.57
C GLY A 264 -69.91 -22.69 89.39
N ASN A 265 -70.95 -22.58 90.22
CA ASN A 265 -71.73 -23.74 90.70
C ASN A 265 -72.76 -24.10 89.61
N VAL A 266 -72.56 -25.22 88.90
CA VAL A 266 -73.46 -25.65 87.82
C VAL A 266 -74.51 -26.62 88.36
N ASN A 267 -75.72 -26.10 88.54
CA ASN A 267 -76.94 -26.87 88.79
C ASN A 267 -77.42 -27.49 87.46
N VAL A 268 -77.59 -28.81 87.43
CA VAL A 268 -78.04 -29.58 86.26
C VAL A 268 -79.51 -29.94 86.47
N GLU A 269 -80.41 -29.35 85.68
CA GLU A 269 -81.83 -29.74 85.64
C GLU A 269 -82.15 -30.45 84.33
N MET A 270 -82.49 -31.74 84.46
CA MET A 270 -82.84 -32.68 83.40
C MET A 270 -84.37 -32.69 83.23
N ASN A 271 -84.88 -32.19 82.10
CA ASN A 271 -86.28 -32.36 81.70
C ASN A 271 -86.38 -33.37 80.55
N ALA A 272 -86.80 -34.59 80.88
CA ALA A 272 -87.05 -35.66 79.92
C ALA A 272 -88.52 -35.58 79.41
N ALA A 273 -88.67 -35.28 78.12
CA ALA A 273 -89.93 -35.35 77.39
C ALA A 273 -90.04 -36.68 76.60
N PRO A 274 -91.25 -37.12 76.18
CA PRO A 274 -91.60 -38.53 75.91
C PRO A 274 -90.88 -39.16 74.71
N GLY A 275 -90.53 -40.45 74.86
CA GLY A 275 -89.76 -41.22 73.89
C GLY A 275 -90.44 -41.40 72.53
N VAL A 276 -89.99 -40.60 71.56
CA VAL A 276 -89.93 -41.01 70.15
C VAL A 276 -89.01 -42.23 70.06
N ASP A 277 -89.30 -43.21 69.20
CA ASP A 277 -88.44 -44.38 68.99
C ASP A 277 -87.06 -43.92 68.49
N LEU A 278 -86.20 -43.71 69.47
CA LEU A 278 -84.89 -43.11 69.35
C LEU A 278 -84.01 -43.94 68.41
N THR A 279 -84.26 -45.24 68.34
CA THR A 279 -83.53 -46.17 67.49
C THR A 279 -83.71 -45.85 66.01
N VAL A 280 -84.95 -45.59 65.57
CA VAL A 280 -85.25 -45.29 64.17
C VAL A 280 -84.73 -43.91 63.78
N LEU A 281 -84.92 -42.91 64.65
CA LEU A 281 -84.41 -41.55 64.40
C LEU A 281 -82.87 -41.50 64.41
N LEU A 282 -82.21 -42.18 65.36
CA LEU A 282 -80.75 -42.29 65.38
C LEU A 282 -80.20 -43.01 64.15
N ASN A 283 -80.88 -44.06 63.68
CA ASN A 283 -80.49 -44.77 62.46
C ASN A 283 -80.67 -43.90 61.21
N HIS A 284 -81.76 -43.14 61.11
CA HIS A 284 -81.96 -42.18 60.02
C HIS A 284 -80.91 -41.04 60.05
N MET A 285 -80.61 -40.48 61.23
CA MET A 285 -79.54 -39.49 61.36
C MET A 285 -78.17 -40.08 61.01
N ARG A 286 -77.86 -41.32 61.45
CA ARG A 286 -76.63 -42.02 61.08
C ARG A 286 -76.54 -42.22 59.56
N ALA A 287 -77.61 -42.67 58.91
CA ALA A 287 -77.66 -42.84 57.46
C ALA A 287 -77.43 -41.51 56.73
N GLY A 288 -78.08 -40.42 57.17
CA GLY A 288 -77.85 -39.09 56.60
C GLY A 288 -76.41 -38.57 56.79
N TYR A 289 -75.77 -38.88 57.92
CA TYR A 289 -74.35 -38.56 58.15
C TYR A 289 -73.42 -39.44 57.32
N GLU A 290 -73.73 -40.73 57.15
CA GLU A 290 -72.97 -41.64 56.28
C GLU A 290 -73.06 -41.18 54.82
N ASP A 291 -74.25 -40.81 54.34
CA ASP A 291 -74.43 -40.27 52.99
C ASP A 291 -73.67 -38.94 52.79
N LEU A 292 -73.71 -38.04 53.78
CA LEU A 292 -72.98 -36.77 53.72
C LEU A 292 -71.46 -36.98 53.78
N ALA A 293 -70.99 -37.91 54.62
CA ALA A 293 -69.56 -38.25 54.71
C ALA A 293 -69.08 -38.91 53.42
N GLU A 294 -69.88 -39.79 52.82
CA GLU A 294 -69.58 -40.46 51.57
C GLU A 294 -69.61 -39.48 50.39
N GLN A 295 -70.55 -38.52 50.37
CA GLN A 295 -70.55 -37.43 49.40
C GLN A 295 -69.33 -36.52 49.57
N ASN A 296 -68.99 -36.13 50.80
CA ASN A 296 -67.81 -35.33 51.07
C ASN A 296 -66.51 -36.04 50.63
N ARG A 297 -66.41 -37.36 50.87
CA ARG A 297 -65.32 -38.20 50.38
C ARG A 297 -65.22 -38.19 48.86
N ARG A 298 -66.34 -38.40 48.16
CA ARG A 298 -66.39 -38.38 46.68
C ARG A 298 -66.03 -37.01 46.11
N ASP A 299 -66.53 -35.93 46.71
CA ASP A 299 -66.25 -34.56 46.27
C ASP A 299 -64.77 -34.21 46.49
N ALA A 300 -64.17 -34.63 47.61
CA ALA A 300 -62.75 -34.46 47.88
C ALA A 300 -61.87 -35.26 46.90
N GLU A 301 -62.24 -36.51 46.59
CA GLU A 301 -61.55 -37.34 45.59
C GLU A 301 -61.66 -36.75 44.18
N ALA A 302 -62.85 -36.30 43.79
CA ALA A 302 -63.07 -35.66 42.50
C ALA A 302 -62.24 -34.37 42.37
N TRP A 303 -62.24 -33.54 43.40
CA TRP A 303 -61.46 -32.30 43.46
C TRP A 303 -59.95 -32.58 43.40
N PHE A 304 -59.47 -33.59 44.15
CA PHE A 304 -58.06 -34.00 44.12
C PHE A 304 -57.65 -34.52 42.74
N ASN A 305 -58.51 -35.33 42.10
CA ASN A 305 -58.24 -35.85 40.76
C ASN A 305 -58.23 -34.73 39.71
N GLU A 306 -59.16 -33.77 39.78
CA GLU A 306 -59.19 -32.61 38.89
C GLU A 306 -57.91 -31.77 39.05
N LYS A 307 -57.49 -31.48 40.29
CA LYS A 307 -56.24 -30.75 40.52
C LYS A 307 -55.00 -31.51 40.12
N SER A 308 -54.96 -32.82 40.38
CA SER A 308 -53.83 -33.67 39.98
C SER A 308 -53.71 -33.75 38.46
N THR A 309 -54.81 -33.92 37.74
CA THR A 309 -54.81 -33.97 36.27
C THR A 309 -54.45 -32.60 35.66
N SER A 310 -54.97 -31.50 36.19
CA SER A 310 -54.59 -30.15 35.77
C SER A 310 -53.11 -29.86 36.01
N LEU A 311 -52.57 -30.24 37.17
CA LEU A 311 -51.14 -30.08 37.48
C LEU A 311 -50.28 -30.95 36.57
N GLN A 312 -50.68 -32.20 36.32
CA GLN A 312 -49.98 -33.10 35.43
C GLN A 312 -49.93 -32.54 33.99
N GLN A 313 -51.04 -31.99 33.49
CA GLN A 313 -51.08 -31.32 32.19
C GLN A 313 -50.15 -30.12 32.14
N GLN A 314 -50.17 -29.26 33.17
CA GLN A 314 -49.26 -28.13 33.26
C GLN A 314 -47.79 -28.56 33.26
N ILE A 315 -47.43 -29.62 33.99
CA ILE A 315 -46.07 -30.17 33.99
C ILE A 315 -45.66 -30.64 32.58
N TYR A 316 -46.56 -31.27 31.82
CA TYR A 316 -46.28 -31.66 30.44
C TYR A 316 -46.09 -30.46 29.51
N ASP A 317 -46.94 -29.44 29.64
CA ASP A 317 -46.84 -28.21 28.84
C ASP A 317 -45.55 -27.45 29.16
N ASP A 318 -45.21 -27.30 30.45
CA ASP A 318 -43.98 -26.64 30.92
C ASP A 318 -42.73 -27.43 30.50
N ALA A 319 -42.75 -28.76 30.60
CA ALA A 319 -41.68 -29.61 30.10
C ALA A 319 -41.52 -29.49 28.57
N GLY A 320 -42.64 -29.45 27.83
CA GLY A 320 -42.66 -29.21 26.39
C GLY A 320 -42.01 -27.87 26.04
N ALA A 321 -42.45 -26.79 26.67
CA ALA A 321 -41.89 -25.45 26.47
C ALA A 321 -40.39 -25.38 26.82
N ALA A 322 -39.98 -25.99 27.93
CA ALA A 322 -38.57 -26.07 28.32
C ALA A 322 -37.71 -26.84 27.31
N THR A 323 -38.22 -27.96 26.76
CA THR A 323 -37.50 -28.71 25.73
C THR A 323 -37.40 -27.96 24.40
N ALA A 324 -38.45 -27.23 24.01
CA ALA A 324 -38.45 -26.38 22.81
C ALA A 324 -37.40 -25.26 22.93
N ALA A 325 -37.42 -24.51 24.04
CA ALA A 325 -36.43 -23.46 24.30
C ALA A 325 -35.00 -24.01 24.35
N ARG A 326 -34.80 -25.22 24.90
CA ARG A 326 -33.50 -25.89 24.90
C ARG A 326 -33.04 -26.22 23.48
N ASN A 327 -33.93 -26.68 22.62
CA ASN A 327 -33.61 -27.01 21.23
C ASN A 327 -33.23 -25.76 20.44
N GLU A 328 -34.01 -24.68 20.54
CA GLU A 328 -33.71 -23.37 19.93
C GLU A 328 -32.35 -22.83 20.37
N LEU A 329 -32.04 -22.91 21.67
CA LEU A 329 -30.73 -22.53 22.19
C LEU A 329 -29.60 -23.38 21.60
N THR A 330 -29.81 -24.68 21.39
CA THR A 330 -28.79 -25.53 20.74
C THR A 330 -28.66 -25.25 19.24
N GLU A 331 -29.72 -24.84 18.56
CA GLU A 331 -29.69 -24.44 17.15
C GLU A 331 -28.95 -23.11 16.97
N LEU A 332 -29.27 -22.11 17.80
CA LEU A 332 -28.55 -20.83 17.84
C LEU A 332 -27.06 -21.01 18.17
N LYS A 333 -26.71 -21.94 19.07
CA LYS A 333 -25.31 -22.27 19.35
C LYS A 333 -24.61 -22.87 18.13
N ARG A 334 -25.29 -23.76 17.38
CA ARG A 334 -24.73 -24.33 16.14
C ARG A 334 -24.56 -23.26 15.07
N SER A 335 -25.55 -22.38 14.87
CA SER A 335 -25.45 -21.29 13.88
C SER A 335 -24.32 -20.31 14.23
N LEU A 336 -24.14 -19.98 15.51
CA LEU A 336 -23.03 -19.15 15.97
C LEU A 336 -21.68 -19.81 15.65
N GLN A 337 -21.53 -21.10 15.96
CA GLN A 337 -20.31 -21.83 15.64
C GLN A 337 -20.02 -21.89 14.14
N THR A 338 -21.05 -22.10 13.31
CA THR A 338 -20.91 -22.06 11.85
C THR A 338 -20.44 -20.69 11.37
N LEU A 339 -21.06 -19.61 11.86
CA LEU A 339 -20.69 -18.24 11.49
C LEU A 339 -19.28 -17.87 11.95
N GLU A 340 -18.85 -18.34 13.13
CA GLU A 340 -17.49 -18.16 13.62
C GLU A 340 -16.48 -18.87 12.70
N ILE A 341 -16.76 -20.12 12.28
CA ILE A 341 -15.89 -20.84 11.33
C ILE A 341 -15.82 -20.12 9.99
N GLU A 342 -16.95 -19.60 9.50
CA GLU A 342 -16.99 -18.78 8.28
C GLU A 342 -16.13 -17.53 8.42
N LEU A 343 -16.23 -16.82 9.55
CA LEU A 343 -15.40 -15.65 9.85
C LEU A 343 -13.91 -16.00 9.85
N GLN A 344 -13.51 -17.07 10.55
CA GLN A 344 -12.12 -17.55 10.57
C GLN A 344 -11.62 -17.91 9.16
N SER A 345 -12.47 -18.55 8.34
CA SER A 345 -12.14 -18.91 6.96
C SER A 345 -11.95 -17.67 6.07
N LEU A 346 -12.78 -16.63 6.24
CA LEU A 346 -12.67 -15.37 5.52
C LEU A 346 -11.43 -14.59 5.94
N MET A 347 -11.08 -14.61 7.23
CA MET A 347 -9.83 -14.02 7.72
C MET A 347 -8.60 -14.72 7.12
N ALA A 348 -8.59 -16.05 7.06
CA ALA A 348 -7.52 -16.80 6.42
C ALA A 348 -7.42 -16.48 4.92
N LYS A 349 -8.57 -16.36 4.23
CA LYS A 349 -8.62 -15.96 2.81
C LYS A 349 -8.08 -14.55 2.59
N LYS A 350 -8.47 -13.59 3.45
CA LYS A 350 -7.94 -12.23 3.42
C LYS A 350 -6.42 -12.24 3.58
N HIS A 351 -5.90 -12.95 4.58
CA HIS A 351 -4.46 -13.04 4.83
C HIS A 351 -3.71 -13.64 3.65
N SER A 352 -4.27 -14.68 3.01
CA SER A 352 -3.70 -15.24 1.78
C SER A 352 -3.63 -14.23 0.64
N TYR A 353 -4.66 -13.42 0.44
CA TYR A 353 -4.65 -12.39 -0.61
C TYR A 353 -3.70 -11.23 -0.30
N GLU A 354 -3.62 -10.79 0.96
CA GLU A 354 -2.64 -9.79 1.38
C GLU A 354 -1.20 -10.29 1.18
N GLY A 355 -0.94 -11.57 1.49
CA GLY A 355 0.35 -12.22 1.22
C GLY A 355 0.69 -12.27 -0.26
N SER A 356 -0.24 -12.71 -1.12
CA SER A 356 -0.04 -12.71 -2.57
C SER A 356 0.15 -11.30 -3.13
N LEU A 357 -0.59 -10.30 -2.64
CA LEU A 357 -0.41 -8.92 -3.06
C LEU A 357 1.00 -8.42 -2.70
N ALA A 358 1.43 -8.60 -1.46
CA ALA A 358 2.77 -8.20 -1.01
C ALA A 358 3.89 -8.91 -1.79
N GLU A 359 3.72 -10.19 -2.11
CA GLU A 359 4.66 -10.94 -2.96
C GLU A 359 4.72 -10.35 -4.38
N THR A 360 3.57 -10.06 -4.99
CA THR A 360 3.55 -9.45 -6.33
C THR A 360 4.13 -8.05 -6.35
N GLU A 361 3.82 -7.21 -5.36
CA GLU A 361 4.40 -5.88 -5.19
C GLU A 361 5.92 -5.96 -5.00
N GLY A 362 6.40 -6.89 -4.18
CA GLY A 362 7.82 -7.16 -3.98
C GLY A 362 8.52 -7.55 -5.28
N ASN A 363 7.92 -8.47 -6.05
CA ASN A 363 8.46 -8.90 -7.35
C ASN A 363 8.50 -7.75 -8.36
N CYS A 364 7.46 -6.91 -8.43
CA CYS A 364 7.45 -5.73 -9.29
C CYS A 364 8.50 -4.70 -8.89
N CYS A 365 8.69 -4.46 -7.58
CA CYS A 365 9.75 -3.59 -7.08
C CYS A 365 11.14 -4.09 -7.45
N LEU A 366 11.39 -5.41 -7.35
CA LEU A 366 12.66 -6.02 -7.76
C LEU A 366 12.91 -5.89 -9.26
N GLN A 367 11.88 -6.13 -10.08
CA GLN A 367 11.99 -5.94 -11.54
C GLN A 367 12.26 -4.48 -11.91
N LEU A 368 11.60 -3.53 -11.23
CA LEU A 368 11.84 -2.10 -11.44
C LEU A 368 13.27 -1.72 -11.05
N GLN A 369 13.77 -2.23 -9.92
CA GLN A 369 15.15 -2.01 -9.49
C GLN A 369 16.14 -2.58 -10.52
N GLN A 370 15.91 -3.80 -11.02
CA GLN A 370 16.76 -4.40 -12.04
C GLN A 370 16.83 -3.55 -13.32
N ILE A 371 15.69 -3.01 -13.78
CA ILE A 371 15.66 -2.12 -14.96
C ILE A 371 16.38 -0.80 -14.65
N GLN A 372 16.18 -0.24 -13.46
CA GLN A 372 16.85 0.99 -13.04
C GLN A 372 18.37 0.82 -12.99
N ASP A 373 18.86 -0.33 -12.51
CA ASP A 373 20.29 -0.66 -12.49
C ASP A 373 20.85 -0.79 -13.92
N GLN A 374 20.11 -1.42 -14.83
CA GLN A 374 20.51 -1.52 -16.24
C GLN A 374 20.58 -0.15 -16.93
N ILE A 375 19.62 0.73 -16.65
CA ILE A 375 19.65 2.12 -17.12
C ILE A 375 20.88 2.83 -16.58
N GLY A 376 21.15 2.73 -15.27
CA GLY A 376 22.32 3.35 -14.63
C GLY A 376 23.64 2.89 -15.24
N MET A 377 23.81 1.59 -15.49
CA MET A 377 25.01 1.07 -16.18
C MET A 377 25.16 1.64 -17.59
N MET A 378 24.07 1.72 -18.38
CA MET A 378 24.12 2.29 -19.73
C MET A 378 24.41 3.80 -19.71
N GLU A 379 23.84 4.54 -18.76
CA GLU A 379 24.13 5.97 -18.55
C GLU A 379 25.60 6.19 -18.20
N GLU A 380 26.18 5.35 -17.34
CA GLU A 380 27.61 5.40 -16.99
C GLU A 380 28.49 5.11 -18.20
N GLN A 381 28.18 4.08 -19.00
CA GLN A 381 28.89 3.78 -20.24
C GLN A 381 28.84 4.93 -21.24
N LEU A 382 27.67 5.55 -21.42
CA LEU A 382 27.51 6.73 -22.28
C LEU A 382 28.34 7.91 -21.79
N GLN A 383 28.36 8.14 -20.46
CA GLN A 383 29.16 9.20 -19.87
C GLN A 383 30.66 8.93 -20.05
N GLN A 384 31.10 7.69 -19.87
CA GLN A 384 32.48 7.28 -20.12
C GLN A 384 32.91 7.58 -21.56
N ILE A 385 32.14 7.12 -22.56
CA ILE A 385 32.45 7.36 -23.98
C ILE A 385 32.49 8.86 -24.30
N ARG A 386 31.59 9.67 -23.73
CA ARG A 386 31.62 11.14 -23.90
C ARG A 386 32.90 11.73 -23.37
N THR A 387 33.29 11.38 -22.14
CA THR A 387 34.54 11.90 -21.54
C THR A 387 35.77 11.46 -22.31
N GLU A 388 35.80 10.24 -22.82
CA GLU A 388 36.89 9.74 -23.66
C GLU A 388 36.96 10.48 -25.00
N THR A 389 35.80 10.72 -25.64
CA THR A 389 35.71 11.47 -26.90
C THR A 389 36.17 12.92 -26.73
N GLU A 390 35.77 13.56 -25.62
CA GLU A 390 36.22 14.91 -25.26
C GLU A 390 37.73 14.94 -24.99
N GLY A 391 38.28 13.91 -24.32
CA GLY A 391 39.71 13.75 -24.11
C GLY A 391 40.48 13.62 -25.43
N GLN A 392 40.05 12.71 -26.31
CA GLN A 392 40.65 12.54 -27.63
C GLN A 392 40.61 13.83 -28.44
N LYS A 393 39.49 14.57 -28.42
CA LYS A 393 39.38 15.86 -29.10
C LYS A 393 40.45 16.86 -28.65
N LEU A 394 40.69 16.97 -27.35
CA LEU A 394 41.73 17.86 -26.80
C LEU A 394 43.13 17.43 -27.24
N GLU A 395 43.41 16.12 -27.27
CA GLU A 395 44.68 15.59 -27.76
C GLU A 395 44.88 15.91 -29.26
N TYR A 396 43.82 15.80 -30.08
CA TYR A 396 43.85 16.19 -31.49
C TYR A 396 44.10 17.69 -31.69
N GLU A 397 43.47 18.55 -30.88
CA GLU A 397 43.70 20.00 -30.92
C GLU A 397 45.16 20.34 -30.59
N GLN A 398 45.73 19.72 -29.55
CA GLN A 398 47.14 19.89 -29.19
C GLN A 398 48.08 19.43 -30.30
N LEU A 399 47.79 18.29 -30.93
CA LEU A 399 48.59 17.77 -32.04
C LEU A 399 48.52 18.69 -33.27
N LEU A 400 47.34 19.26 -33.53
CA LEU A 400 47.15 20.23 -34.61
C LEU A 400 47.98 21.51 -34.36
N ASP A 401 48.01 22.02 -33.12
CA ASP A 401 48.82 23.18 -32.75
C ASP A 401 50.32 22.93 -32.97
N ILE A 402 50.82 21.75 -32.56
CA ILE A 402 52.21 21.33 -32.79
C ILE A 402 52.49 21.24 -34.29
N LYS A 403 51.57 20.66 -35.07
CA LYS A 403 51.69 20.55 -36.52
C LYS A 403 51.77 21.94 -37.18
N ILE A 404 50.93 22.89 -36.77
CA ILE A 404 50.97 24.28 -37.27
C ILE A 404 52.30 24.95 -36.90
N PHE A 405 52.83 24.70 -35.70
CA PHE A 405 54.13 25.22 -35.28
C PHE A 405 55.27 24.66 -36.16
N LEU A 406 55.30 23.35 -36.36
CA LEU A 406 56.29 22.68 -37.22
C LEU A 406 56.20 23.15 -38.68
N GLU A 407 55.00 23.36 -39.21
CA GLU A 407 54.81 23.91 -40.56
C GLU A 407 55.41 25.32 -40.71
N LYS A 408 55.21 26.19 -39.71
CA LYS A 408 55.85 27.52 -39.70
C LYS A 408 57.37 27.40 -39.65
N GLU A 409 57.89 26.48 -38.85
CA GLU A 409 59.33 26.27 -38.75
C GLU A 409 59.92 25.75 -40.08
N ILE A 410 59.27 24.80 -40.75
CA ILE A 410 59.65 24.36 -42.10
C ILE A 410 59.60 25.52 -43.10
N GLU A 411 58.56 26.36 -43.05
CA GLU A 411 58.45 27.54 -43.91
C GLU A 411 59.63 28.51 -43.69
N THR A 412 60.07 28.70 -42.45
CA THR A 412 61.26 29.49 -42.15
C THR A 412 62.54 28.84 -42.68
N TYR A 413 62.70 27.52 -42.55
CA TYR A 413 63.83 26.78 -43.12
C TYR A 413 63.85 26.91 -44.66
N CYS A 414 62.71 26.76 -45.33
CA CYS A 414 62.61 26.97 -46.79
C CYS A 414 62.99 28.40 -47.19
N LYS A 415 62.53 29.43 -46.47
CA LYS A 415 62.89 30.84 -46.74
C LYS A 415 64.40 31.11 -46.61
N LEU A 416 65.06 30.49 -45.62
CA LEU A 416 66.51 30.60 -45.44
C LEU A 416 67.26 29.99 -46.62
N ILE A 417 66.85 28.80 -47.06
CA ILE A 417 67.42 28.09 -48.23
C ILE A 417 67.20 28.90 -49.52
N ASP A 418 65.98 29.38 -49.77
CA ASP A 418 65.65 30.21 -50.95
C ASP A 418 66.40 31.56 -50.94
N GLY A 419 66.68 32.11 -49.75
CA GLY A 419 67.48 33.32 -49.56
C GLY A 419 68.97 33.11 -49.88
N GLU A 420 69.48 31.90 -49.65
CA GLU A 420 70.85 31.51 -49.98
C GLU A 420 71.00 31.18 -51.48
N GLU A 421 69.97 30.63 -52.12
CA GLU A 421 69.94 30.38 -53.58
C GLU A 421 69.92 31.68 -54.44
N ARG A 422 69.42 32.81 -53.91
CA ARG A 422 69.52 34.11 -54.62
C ARG A 422 70.92 34.72 -54.63
N LYS A 423 71.83 34.29 -53.75
CA LYS A 423 73.25 34.67 -53.79
C LYS A 423 74.11 33.68 -54.59
N SER A 424 73.54 32.52 -54.95
CA SER A 424 74.25 31.42 -55.59
C SER A 424 73.73 31.13 -57.01
N LYS A 425 73.44 32.17 -57.81
CA LYS A 425 73.45 32.03 -59.28
C LYS A 425 74.88 32.13 -59.79
N SER A 426 75.64 31.07 -59.59
CA SER A 426 76.80 30.75 -60.41
C SER A 426 77.10 29.25 -60.27
N THR A 427 76.79 28.55 -61.35
CA THR A 427 77.50 27.36 -61.83
C THR A 427 76.99 25.98 -61.37
N CYS A 428 76.26 25.35 -62.32
CA CYS A 428 76.33 23.93 -62.71
C CYS A 428 75.54 22.93 -61.84
N TYR A 429 74.91 21.86 -62.32
CA TYR A 429 75.03 21.06 -63.54
C TYR A 429 73.66 20.40 -63.78
N LYS A 430 73.27 20.20 -65.05
CA LYS A 430 72.13 19.36 -65.38
C LYS A 430 72.39 17.92 -64.95
N THR A 431 71.51 17.33 -64.16
CA THR A 431 71.27 15.88 -64.17
C THR A 431 69.78 15.62 -64.31
N LYS A 432 69.44 15.02 -65.46
CA LYS A 432 68.11 14.55 -65.82
C LYS A 432 67.92 13.16 -65.21
N GLY A 433 66.89 12.99 -64.40
CA GLY A 433 66.08 11.77 -64.34
C GLY A 433 66.47 10.70 -63.30
N ARG A 434 65.64 10.57 -62.26
CA ARG A 434 64.81 9.38 -61.98
C ARG A 434 63.82 9.72 -60.86
N GLY A 435 62.55 9.39 -61.08
CA GLY A 435 61.44 9.78 -60.21
C GLY A 435 61.41 9.05 -58.86
N PRO A 436 60.60 9.52 -57.89
CA PRO A 436 60.35 8.80 -56.66
C PRO A 436 59.23 7.78 -56.85
N ILE A 437 59.53 6.59 -56.38
CA ILE A 437 58.66 5.44 -56.18
C ILE A 437 57.65 5.75 -55.07
N ASN A 438 56.46 5.20 -55.25
CA ASN A 438 55.32 5.15 -54.34
C ASN A 438 55.67 4.99 -52.85
N SER A 439 54.92 5.69 -52.00
CA SER A 439 54.52 5.19 -50.70
C SER A 439 53.02 5.47 -50.55
N GLU A 440 52.22 4.56 -51.12
CA GLU A 440 50.88 4.29 -50.60
C GLU A 440 51.05 3.86 -49.15
N ASN A 441 50.68 4.72 -48.21
CA ASN A 441 50.38 4.29 -46.86
C ASN A 441 49.11 3.42 -46.95
N GLN A 442 49.33 2.12 -47.10
CA GLN A 442 48.36 1.12 -46.64
C GLN A 442 48.11 1.38 -45.16
N ILE A 443 46.92 1.86 -44.86
CA ILE A 443 46.31 1.73 -43.54
C ILE A 443 46.26 0.22 -43.27
N LYS A 444 47.15 -0.25 -42.40
CA LYS A 444 47.00 -1.56 -41.78
C LYS A 444 45.79 -1.44 -40.86
N ASP A 445 44.65 -1.92 -41.32
CA ASP A 445 43.55 -2.33 -40.43
C ASP A 445 44.13 -3.39 -39.48
N SER A 446 44.49 -2.96 -38.28
CA SER A 446 44.66 -3.84 -37.14
C SER A 446 43.29 -4.47 -36.87
N LYS A 447 43.11 -5.70 -37.34
CA LYS A 447 42.00 -6.56 -36.88
C LYS A 447 42.20 -6.81 -35.40
N GLU A 448 41.54 -6.04 -34.55
CA GLU A 448 41.25 -6.46 -33.19
C GLU A 448 40.13 -7.51 -33.27
N GLU A 449 40.48 -8.77 -32.99
CA GLU A 449 39.51 -9.83 -32.75
C GLU A 449 38.79 -9.55 -31.43
N THR A 450 37.63 -8.92 -31.48
CA THR A 450 36.70 -8.89 -30.35
C THR A 450 36.05 -10.27 -30.19
N VAL A 451 36.57 -11.06 -29.25
CA VAL A 451 35.93 -12.32 -28.82
C VAL A 451 34.69 -11.97 -27.98
N VAL A 452 33.51 -12.05 -28.57
CA VAL A 452 32.25 -11.92 -27.83
C VAL A 452 31.91 -13.26 -27.18
N LYS A 453 32.01 -13.34 -25.85
CA LYS A 453 31.52 -14.48 -25.06
C LYS A 453 30.07 -14.22 -24.67
N THR A 454 29.13 -14.87 -25.35
CA THR A 454 27.73 -14.90 -24.93
C THR A 454 27.53 -16.02 -23.91
N VAL A 455 27.26 -15.65 -22.66
CA VAL A 455 26.83 -16.58 -21.61
C VAL A 455 25.30 -16.61 -21.66
N VAL A 456 24.73 -17.78 -21.96
CA VAL A 456 23.28 -17.99 -21.89
C VAL A 456 23.01 -18.84 -20.65
N GLU A 457 22.34 -18.25 -19.67
CA GLU A 457 21.82 -18.95 -18.50
C GLU A 457 20.39 -19.39 -18.78
N GLU A 458 20.13 -20.70 -18.82
CA GLU A 458 18.76 -21.21 -18.76
C GLU A 458 18.32 -21.32 -17.30
N LEU A 459 17.34 -20.51 -16.91
CA LEU A 459 16.70 -20.53 -15.60
C LEU A 459 15.27 -21.09 -15.75
N ASP A 460 14.91 -22.05 -14.90
CA ASP A 460 13.52 -22.50 -14.74
C ASP A 460 12.81 -21.69 -13.63
N GLN A 461 11.48 -21.77 -13.56
CA GLN A 461 10.54 -20.95 -12.76
C GLN A 461 10.77 -20.93 -11.23
N LEU A 462 11.79 -21.62 -10.71
CA LEU A 462 12.19 -21.62 -9.30
C LEU A 462 13.67 -21.25 -9.07
N SER A 463 14.30 -20.53 -10.01
CA SER A 463 15.59 -19.86 -9.83
C SER A 463 16.70 -20.75 -9.22
N LYS A 464 16.92 -21.94 -9.80
CA LYS A 464 18.06 -22.80 -9.47
C LYS A 464 18.75 -23.28 -10.75
N VAL A 465 20.05 -23.00 -10.88
CA VAL A 465 20.85 -23.25 -12.09
C VAL A 465 21.11 -24.75 -12.26
N LEU A 466 20.70 -25.34 -13.39
CA LEU A 466 20.81 -26.78 -13.66
C LEU A 466 22.02 -27.18 -14.53
N SER A 467 22.59 -26.30 -15.35
CA SER A 467 23.83 -26.61 -16.10
C SER A 467 24.52 -25.38 -16.70
N LEU A 468 25.86 -25.37 -16.66
CA LEU A 468 26.73 -24.41 -17.33
C LEU A 468 27.39 -25.11 -18.52
N ARG A 469 26.97 -24.80 -19.75
CA ARG A 469 27.62 -25.32 -20.96
C ARG A 469 28.16 -24.16 -21.78
N VAL A 470 29.49 -24.03 -21.76
CA VAL A 470 30.22 -23.02 -22.54
C VAL A 470 30.33 -23.51 -23.99
N HIS A 471 29.72 -22.80 -24.93
CA HIS A 471 29.97 -22.99 -26.36
C HIS A 471 30.97 -21.94 -26.83
N SER A 472 32.18 -22.40 -27.22
CA SER A 472 33.11 -21.59 -28.02
C SER A 472 32.81 -21.86 -29.50
N PHE A 473 32.34 -20.86 -30.23
CA PHE A 473 32.27 -20.92 -31.69
C PHE A 473 33.34 -20.02 -32.30
N GLU A 474 34.19 -20.63 -33.11
CA GLU A 474 35.18 -19.94 -33.93
C GLU A 474 34.56 -19.75 -35.32
N GLU A 475 33.91 -18.60 -35.55
CA GLU A 475 33.20 -18.35 -36.80
C GLU A 475 34.17 -17.83 -37.88
N LYS A 476 34.64 -18.74 -38.73
CA LYS A 476 35.26 -18.37 -40.01
C LYS A 476 34.16 -18.00 -41.00
N SER A 477 34.09 -16.73 -41.40
CA SER A 477 33.13 -16.29 -42.41
C SER A 477 33.32 -17.06 -43.72
N SER A 478 32.35 -17.86 -44.12
CA SER A 478 32.18 -18.31 -45.50
C SER A 478 30.75 -18.81 -45.75
N LYS A 479 30.06 -18.10 -46.65
CA LYS A 479 28.96 -18.57 -47.52
C LYS A 479 27.65 -19.06 -46.86
N ILE A 480 26.65 -18.19 -46.95
CA ILE A 480 25.23 -18.41 -47.30
C ILE A 480 24.77 -19.88 -47.41
N SER A 481 23.83 -20.26 -46.56
CA SER A 481 22.68 -21.09 -46.95
C SER A 481 21.51 -20.98 -45.95
N SER A 482 20.33 -20.80 -46.53
CA SER A 482 18.98 -20.82 -45.95
C SER A 482 18.71 -22.00 -45.00
N ILE A 483 17.94 -21.81 -43.92
CA ILE A 483 17.05 -22.83 -43.35
C ILE A 483 15.89 -22.19 -42.55
N THR A 484 14.75 -22.82 -42.74
CA THR A 484 13.35 -22.56 -42.38
C THR A 484 13.06 -22.54 -40.87
N VAL A 485 12.26 -21.59 -40.40
CA VAL A 485 11.69 -21.58 -39.04
C VAL A 485 10.37 -22.36 -39.05
N GLU A 486 10.36 -23.57 -38.48
CA GLU A 486 9.12 -24.22 -38.06
C GLU A 486 8.65 -23.62 -36.74
N GLN A 487 7.46 -23.02 -36.75
CA GLN A 487 6.77 -22.50 -35.59
C GLN A 487 6.00 -23.64 -34.90
N ARG A 488 6.57 -24.18 -33.81
CA ARG A 488 5.87 -25.16 -32.96
C ARG A 488 5.15 -24.46 -31.81
N VAL A 489 3.84 -24.29 -31.96
CA VAL A 489 2.91 -23.81 -30.92
C VAL A 489 2.79 -24.86 -29.81
N PRO A 490 2.93 -24.51 -28.51
CA PRO A 490 2.59 -25.44 -27.44
C PRO A 490 1.07 -25.46 -27.23
N SER A 491 0.49 -26.63 -27.46
CA SER A 491 -0.91 -26.96 -27.25
C SER A 491 -1.30 -26.92 -25.77
N LYS A 492 -2.38 -26.20 -25.47
CA LYS A 492 -3.19 -26.34 -24.24
C LYS A 492 -3.50 -27.81 -23.96
N ALA A 493 -3.20 -28.29 -22.75
CA ALA A 493 -3.76 -29.53 -22.24
C ALA A 493 -5.23 -29.33 -21.80
N PRO A 494 -6.13 -30.31 -22.01
CA PRO A 494 -7.53 -30.17 -21.63
C PRO A 494 -7.85 -30.79 -20.26
N LYS A 495 -8.68 -30.04 -19.51
CA LYS A 495 -9.52 -30.37 -18.35
C LYS A 495 -8.88 -31.01 -17.11
#